data_AF-A0A100Y417-F1
#
_entry.id   AF-A0A100Y417-F1
#
_cell.length_a   1.000
_cell.length_b   1.000
_cell.length_c   1.000
_cell.angle_alpha   90.00
_cell.angle_beta   90.00
_cell.angle_gamma   90.00
#
_symmetry.space_group_name_H-M   'P 1'
#
loop_
_entity.id
_entity.type
_entity.pdbx_description
1 polymer ?
#
loop_
_entity_poly.entity_id
_entity_poly.type
_entity_poly.pdbx_seq_one_letter_code
_entity_poly.pdbx_strand_id
1 'polypeptide(L)'
;MAVWLGISADELVAMYRARFPVLQQYEENMWFDATGRRIAKAHQQHGYGQPKDAWKQLSSHENFPLEANVPEGYEGPLYRADRVKEMRAAHAEFTRRMRAAGWEPGDTEPPGAAPE
;
A
#
# COMPACT_ATOMS: atom_id res chain seq x y z
N MET A 1 -8.10 2.11 13.26
CA MET A 1 -7.60 3.37 13.87
C MET A 1 -8.05 4.60 13.11
N ALA A 2 -7.63 4.86 11.85
CA ALA A 2 -8.03 6.09 11.15
C ALA A 2 -9.55 6.31 11.07
N VAL A 3 -10.30 5.32 10.58
CA VAL A 3 -11.77 5.38 10.49
C VAL A 3 -12.43 5.62 11.86
N TRP A 4 -12.00 4.85 12.88
CA TRP A 4 -12.53 4.97 14.24
C TRP A 4 -12.22 6.34 14.89
N LEU A 5 -11.07 6.94 14.57
CA LEU A 5 -10.70 8.28 15.04
C LEU A 5 -11.36 9.40 14.23
N GLY A 6 -12.30 9.08 13.34
CA GLY A 6 -12.99 10.06 12.49
C GLY A 6 -12.10 10.69 11.42
N ILE A 7 -10.91 10.15 11.17
CA ILE A 7 -9.97 10.69 10.18
C ILE A 7 -10.47 10.27 8.79
N SER A 8 -10.71 11.26 7.92
CA SER A 8 -11.10 11.03 6.54
C SER A 8 -9.97 10.41 5.72
N ALA A 9 -10.31 9.82 4.56
CA ALA A 9 -9.30 9.26 3.67
C ALA A 9 -8.31 10.33 3.16
N ASP A 10 -8.78 11.57 2.95
CA ASP A 10 -7.93 12.68 2.52
C ASP A 10 -6.98 13.14 3.62
N GLU A 11 -7.45 13.27 4.86
CA GLU A 11 -6.61 13.59 6.01
C GLU A 11 -5.58 12.50 6.27
N LEU A 12 -5.99 11.23 6.16
CA LEU A 12 -5.08 10.09 6.30
C LEU A 12 -3.96 10.15 5.26
N VAL A 13 -4.29 10.46 4.00
CA VAL A 13 -3.30 10.64 2.93
C VAL A 13 -2.41 11.86 3.19
N ALA A 14 -2.99 12.98 3.64
CA ALA A 14 -2.23 14.19 3.97
C ALA A 14 -1.22 13.94 5.10
N MET A 15 -1.65 13.25 6.17
CA MET A 15 -0.77 12.84 7.27
C MET A 15 0.36 11.94 6.79
N TYR A 16 0.07 10.97 5.92
CA TYR A 16 1.09 10.09 5.34
C TYR A 16 2.11 10.89 4.53
N ARG A 17 1.63 11.77 3.64
CA ARG A 17 2.48 12.63 2.81
C ARG A 17 3.42 13.51 3.63
N ALA A 18 2.89 14.12 4.70
CA ALA A 18 3.65 15.04 5.55
C ALA A 18 4.66 14.33 6.45
N ARG A 19 4.29 13.16 7.02
CA ARG A 19 5.10 12.50 8.07
C ARG A 19 6.10 11.49 7.53
N PHE A 20 5.87 10.93 6.34
CA PHE A 20 6.69 9.83 5.82
C PHE A 20 7.27 10.11 4.41
N PRO A 21 7.96 11.24 4.17
CA PRO A 21 8.51 11.57 2.85
C PRO A 21 9.56 10.56 2.38
N VAL A 22 10.38 10.03 3.30
CA VAL A 22 11.42 9.04 2.97
C VAL A 22 10.79 7.69 2.59
N LEU A 23 9.74 7.28 3.29
CA LEU A 23 9.05 6.03 2.98
C LEU A 23 8.36 6.09 1.62
N GLN A 24 7.72 7.22 1.30
CA GLN A 24 7.13 7.47 -0.02
C GLN A 24 8.14 7.23 -1.14
N GLN A 25 9.35 7.78 -1.01
CA GLN A 25 10.40 7.62 -2.01
C GLN A 25 10.82 6.14 -2.20
N TYR A 26 10.82 5.34 -1.13
CA TYR A 26 11.09 3.91 -1.23
C TYR A 26 9.93 3.15 -1.89
N GLU A 27 8.69 3.51 -1.58
CA GLU A 27 7.49 2.88 -2.13
C GLU A 27 7.29 3.22 -3.61
N GLU A 28 7.64 4.42 -4.06
CA GLU A 28 7.66 4.77 -5.49
C GLU A 28 8.60 3.88 -6.32
N ASN A 29 9.64 3.35 -5.67
CA ASN A 29 10.60 2.41 -6.25
C ASN A 29 10.35 0.97 -5.77
N MET A 30 9.09 0.62 -5.57
CA MET A 30 8.64 -0.70 -5.15
C MET A 30 7.60 -1.24 -6.13
N TRP A 31 7.80 -2.48 -6.54
CA TRP A 31 6.92 -3.22 -7.43
C TRP A 31 6.54 -4.55 -6.79
N PHE A 32 5.43 -5.08 -7.23
CA PHE A 32 4.91 -6.37 -6.78
C PHE A 32 4.54 -7.22 -7.99
N ASP A 33 4.72 -8.52 -7.86
CA ASP A 33 4.28 -9.50 -8.82
C ASP A 33 2.84 -9.95 -8.56
N ALA A 34 2.28 -10.78 -9.44
CA ALA A 34 0.90 -11.27 -9.32
C ALA A 34 0.66 -12.10 -8.04
N THR A 35 1.71 -12.65 -7.44
CA THR A 35 1.67 -13.44 -6.20
C THR A 35 1.88 -12.59 -4.95
N GLY A 36 2.13 -11.28 -5.11
CA GLY A 36 2.41 -10.34 -4.02
C GLY A 36 3.88 -10.30 -3.60
N ARG A 37 4.80 -10.92 -4.35
CA ARG A 37 6.24 -10.84 -4.06
C ARG A 37 6.76 -9.46 -4.43
N ARG A 38 7.54 -8.89 -3.51
CA ARG A 38 8.07 -7.53 -3.61
C ARG A 38 9.41 -7.47 -4.34
N ILE A 39 9.56 -6.50 -5.22
CA ILE A 39 10.81 -6.09 -5.88
C ILE A 39 11.07 -4.62 -5.51
N ALA A 40 12.19 -4.33 -4.84
CA ALA A 40 12.53 -2.97 -4.41
C ALA A 40 13.92 -2.55 -4.91
N LYS A 41 14.10 -1.26 -5.20
CA LYS A 41 15.40 -0.69 -5.61
C LYS A 41 16.41 -0.63 -4.47
N ALA A 42 15.95 -0.23 -3.30
CA ALA A 42 16.82 -0.01 -2.16
C ALA A 42 17.13 -1.35 -1.48
N HIS A 43 18.41 -1.66 -1.29
CA HIS A 43 18.87 -2.91 -0.68
C HIS A 43 18.21 -3.20 0.67
N GLN A 44 17.99 -2.17 1.49
CA GLN A 44 17.34 -2.25 2.80
C GLN A 44 15.84 -2.58 2.74
N GLN A 45 15.21 -2.49 1.56
CA GLN A 45 13.79 -2.76 1.33
C GLN A 45 13.56 -3.97 0.43
N HIS A 46 14.61 -4.74 0.11
CA HIS A 46 14.48 -5.91 -0.76
C HIS A 46 13.40 -6.87 -0.24
N GLY A 47 12.65 -7.46 -1.19
CA GLY A 47 11.76 -8.57 -0.88
C GLY A 47 12.52 -9.78 -0.38
N TYR A 48 11.83 -10.70 0.29
CA TYR A 48 12.42 -11.96 0.71
C TYR A 48 12.95 -12.73 -0.50
N GLY A 49 14.25 -13.04 -0.48
CA GLY A 49 14.91 -13.75 -1.58
C GLY A 49 14.98 -12.96 -2.89
N GLN A 50 14.87 -11.62 -2.87
CA GLN A 50 14.99 -10.81 -4.09
C GLN A 50 16.37 -10.99 -4.74
N PRO A 51 16.44 -11.49 -5.99
CA PRO A 51 17.72 -11.56 -6.73
C PRO A 51 18.33 -10.17 -6.92
N LYS A 52 19.66 -10.07 -6.87
CA LYS A 52 20.37 -8.78 -7.01
C LYS A 52 20.05 -8.09 -8.34
N ASP A 53 19.88 -8.86 -9.41
CA ASP A 53 19.57 -8.33 -10.74
C ASP A 53 18.08 -8.11 -10.98
N ALA A 54 17.18 -8.50 -10.06
CA ALA A 54 15.74 -8.40 -10.28
C ALA A 54 15.28 -6.97 -10.53
N TRP A 55 15.81 -6.00 -9.78
CA TRP A 55 15.50 -4.58 -10.02
C TRP A 55 16.02 -4.12 -11.38
N LYS A 56 17.24 -4.52 -11.76
CA LYS A 56 17.86 -4.16 -13.04
C LYS A 56 17.09 -4.73 -14.22
N GLN A 57 16.63 -5.98 -14.11
CA GLN A 57 15.77 -6.61 -15.11
C GLN A 57 14.43 -5.86 -15.19
N LEU A 58 13.79 -5.60 -14.06
CA LEU A 58 12.51 -4.88 -13.99
C LEU A 58 12.57 -3.52 -14.69
N SER A 59 13.60 -2.73 -14.38
CA SER A 59 13.77 -1.37 -14.92
C SER A 59 14.47 -1.31 -16.27
N SER A 60 14.70 -2.44 -16.94
CA SER A 60 15.41 -2.48 -18.24
C SER A 60 14.53 -2.14 -19.44
N HIS A 61 13.22 -2.04 -19.25
CA HIS A 61 12.30 -1.67 -20.31
C HIS A 61 12.51 -0.21 -20.74
N GLU A 62 12.45 0.08 -22.05
CA GLU A 62 12.68 1.42 -22.59
C GLU A 62 11.68 2.46 -22.06
N ASN A 63 10.42 2.05 -21.87
CA ASN A 63 9.33 2.89 -21.35
C ASN A 63 9.18 2.84 -19.82
N PHE A 64 10.19 2.40 -19.07
CA PHE A 64 10.10 2.36 -17.61
C PHE A 64 9.95 3.79 -17.04
N PRO A 65 9.05 4.04 -16.06
CA PRO A 65 8.26 3.10 -15.26
C PRO A 65 6.84 2.82 -15.74
N LEU A 66 6.46 3.20 -16.97
CA LEU A 66 5.13 2.91 -17.52
C LEU A 66 4.98 1.44 -17.90
N GLU A 67 6.07 0.85 -18.41
CA GLU A 67 6.19 -0.58 -18.71
C GLU A 67 7.41 -1.15 -17.99
N ALA A 68 7.31 -2.39 -17.53
CA ALA A 68 8.35 -3.07 -16.78
C ALA A 68 8.50 -4.51 -17.27
N ASN A 69 9.74 -4.99 -17.34
CA ASN A 69 9.99 -6.39 -17.66
C ASN A 69 9.77 -7.27 -16.43
N VAL A 70 9.22 -8.47 -16.61
CA VAL A 70 9.09 -9.45 -15.52
C VAL A 70 10.47 -10.05 -15.25
N PRO A 71 11.06 -9.88 -14.05
CA PRO A 71 12.35 -10.49 -13.75
C PRO A 71 12.23 -12.00 -13.60
N GLU A 72 13.37 -12.69 -13.74
CA GLU A 72 13.45 -14.13 -13.54
C GLU A 72 12.93 -14.53 -12.15
N GLY A 73 12.05 -15.54 -12.14
CA GLY A 73 11.44 -16.06 -10.91
C GLY A 73 10.30 -15.20 -10.35
N TYR A 74 9.79 -14.23 -11.11
CA TYR A 74 8.57 -13.47 -10.78
C TYR A 74 7.47 -13.72 -11.82
N GLU A 75 6.24 -13.40 -11.46
CA GLU A 75 5.06 -13.62 -12.30
C GLU A 75 4.33 -12.32 -12.64
N GLY A 76 4.08 -12.09 -13.93
CA GLY A 76 3.24 -10.98 -14.37
C GLY A 76 1.75 -11.22 -14.08
N PRO A 77 0.91 -10.16 -14.07
CA PRO A 77 1.28 -8.77 -14.28
C PRO A 77 1.99 -8.17 -13.07
N LEU A 78 3.02 -7.35 -13.33
CA LEU A 78 3.64 -6.54 -12.29
C LEU A 78 2.83 -5.27 -12.06
N TYR A 79 2.76 -4.83 -10.81
CA TYR A 79 2.19 -3.54 -10.48
C TYR A 79 3.13 -2.73 -9.59
N ARG A 80 3.19 -1.43 -9.85
CA ARG A 80 3.91 -0.49 -8.98
C ARG A 80 3.09 -0.24 -7.72
N ALA A 81 3.76 -0.13 -6.59
CA ALA A 81 3.10 0.26 -5.35
C ALA A 81 2.44 1.64 -5.51
N ASP A 82 1.19 1.75 -5.08
CA ASP A 82 0.47 3.03 -5.00
C ASP A 82 -0.15 3.14 -3.61
N ARG A 83 0.69 3.54 -2.66
CA ARG A 83 0.31 3.58 -1.25
C ARG A 83 -0.89 4.49 -1.01
N VAL A 84 -1.03 5.59 -1.75
CA VAL A 84 -2.18 6.50 -1.62
C VAL A 84 -3.47 5.80 -2.05
N LYS A 85 -3.47 5.14 -3.21
CA LYS A 85 -4.62 4.39 -3.70
C LYS A 85 -4.96 3.22 -2.77
N GLU A 86 -3.95 2.48 -2.31
CA GLU A 86 -4.10 1.36 -1.40
C GLU A 86 -4.66 1.81 -0.04
N MET A 87 -4.18 2.93 0.52
CA MET A 87 -4.69 3.51 1.76
C MET A 87 -6.14 3.96 1.63
N ARG A 88 -6.53 4.55 0.50
CA ARG A 88 -7.93 4.93 0.22
C ARG A 88 -8.83 3.70 0.12
N ALA A 89 -8.39 2.67 -0.59
CA ALA A 89 -9.15 1.42 -0.72
C ALA A 89 -9.33 0.73 0.65
N ALA A 90 -8.26 0.67 1.45
CA ALA A 90 -8.32 0.14 2.80
C ALA A 90 -9.27 0.97 3.69
N HIS A 91 -9.17 2.30 3.65
CA HIS A 91 -10.06 3.20 4.40
C HIS A 91 -11.54 2.96 4.04
N ALA A 92 -11.85 2.85 2.75
CA ALA A 92 -13.20 2.56 2.27
C ALA A 92 -13.71 1.19 2.79
N GLU A 93 -12.89 0.15 2.73
CA GLU A 93 -13.26 -1.18 3.22
C GLU A 93 -13.46 -1.21 4.75
N PHE A 94 -12.57 -0.55 5.51
CA PHE A 94 -12.74 -0.44 6.96
C PHE A 94 -13.98 0.36 7.32
N THR A 95 -14.27 1.45 6.60
CA THR A 95 -15.50 2.23 6.78
C THR A 95 -16.72 1.36 6.52
N ARG A 96 -16.75 0.59 5.42
CA ARG A 96 -17.84 -0.34 5.11
C ARG A 96 -18.08 -1.35 6.23
N ARG A 97 -17.01 -1.93 6.78
CA ARG A 97 -17.10 -2.89 7.90
C ARG A 97 -17.61 -2.26 9.19
N MET A 98 -17.13 -1.07 9.54
CA MET A 98 -17.59 -0.33 10.72
C MET A 98 -19.08 0.01 10.59
N ARG A 99 -19.50 0.52 9.43
CA ARG A 99 -20.92 0.80 9.14
C ARG A 99 -21.80 -0.44 9.25
N ALA A 100 -21.33 -1.57 8.70
CA ALA A 100 -22.05 -2.84 8.81
C ALA A 100 -22.19 -3.33 10.27
N ALA A 101 -21.30 -2.89 11.15
CA ALA A 101 -21.35 -3.18 12.58
C ALA A 101 -22.15 -2.15 13.40
N GLY A 102 -22.77 -1.15 12.75
CA GLY A 102 -23.59 -0.13 13.40
C GLY A 102 -22.85 1.09 13.92
N TRP A 103 -21.58 1.29 13.51
CA TRP A 103 -20.82 2.50 13.84
C TRP A 103 -21.21 3.67 12.94
N GLU A 104 -21.42 4.84 13.52
CA GLU A 104 -21.62 6.13 12.88
C GLU A 104 -20.40 7.08 13.12
N PRO A 105 -20.15 8.09 12.27
CA PRO A 105 -19.04 9.00 12.44
C PRO A 105 -19.23 9.81 13.72
N GLY A 106 -18.24 9.74 14.61
CA GLY A 106 -18.31 10.35 15.94
C GLY A 106 -18.53 9.35 17.06
N ASP A 107 -18.89 8.10 16.74
CA ASP A 107 -18.94 7.02 17.72
C ASP A 107 -17.51 6.70 18.18
N THR A 108 -17.24 6.96 19.45
CA THR A 108 -15.97 6.65 20.11
C THR A 108 -15.95 5.24 20.70
N GLU A 109 -17.12 4.62 20.90
CA GLU A 109 -17.24 3.26 21.39
C GLU A 109 -17.19 2.22 20.24
N PRO A 110 -16.53 1.07 20.45
CA PRO A 110 -16.46 0.03 19.43
C PRO A 110 -17.84 -0.62 19.23
N PRO A 111 -18.26 -0.85 17.98
CA PRO A 111 -19.54 -1.50 17.71
C PRO A 111 -19.57 -2.92 18.30
N GLY A 112 -20.63 -3.22 19.06
CA GLY A 112 -20.81 -4.51 19.75
C GLY A 112 -20.36 -4.56 21.21
N ALA A 113 -19.99 -3.44 21.83
CA ALA A 113 -19.95 -3.36 23.29
C ALA A 113 -21.40 -3.54 23.82
N ALA A 114 -21.71 -4.71 24.36
CA ALA A 114 -22.97 -4.92 25.07
C ALA A 114 -23.00 -3.97 26.28
N PRO A 115 -24.17 -3.37 26.62
CA PRO A 115 -24.30 -2.63 27.86
C PRO A 115 -24.09 -3.61 29.03
N GLU A 116 -23.22 -3.23 29.98
CA GLU A 116 -23.08 -3.92 31.26
C GLU A 116 -24.36 -3.85 32.11
#